data_AF-A0A6J4HY82-F1
#
_entry.id   AF-A0A6J4HY82-F1
#
_cell.length_a   1.000
_cell.length_b   1.000
_cell.length_c   1.000
_cell.angle_alpha   90.00
_cell.angle_beta   90.00
_cell.angle_gamma   90.00
#
_symmetry.space_group_name_H-M   'P 1'
#
loop_
_entity.id
_entity.type
_entity.pdbx_description
1 polymer ?
#
loop_
_entity_poly.entity_id
_entity_poly.type
_entity_poly.pdbx_seq_one_letter_code
_entity_poly.pdbx_strand_id
1 'polypeptide(L)'
;MTATASTASTATTPLDTPDALSSDAAPAASAAAPASIDSASQERMNRVRQLVRVEGKSAEEAAQEVGVDPIIAQLWLRLPDDLWPAGRPAAPVPAFTRSAGSLPSAAPSSGLRRVLTCRVPSPVYDRLRTGENPLLEAAATALETGLALPLPEAAPGGWRFARRPLAVPVSAAAFEAIAQLAAASFNGDAREAAGWLIARGLGMALPLPTADELAGVYQDRAASVQPRQVAPAAPQARFVLPPRRRPETRAPLPPDDSAPNGDELRQRRDEIGISQRDLAAASGLSRGLVAEIERGRRRHVLTRLRLAETLASLARSK
;
A
#
# COMPACT_ATOMS: atom_id res chain seq x y z
N MET A 1 38.01 -58.98 -7.49
CA MET A 1 36.82 -59.76 -7.09
C MET A 1 35.60 -58.93 -7.44
N THR A 2 34.86 -59.44 -8.41
CA THR A 2 33.67 -58.90 -9.09
C THR A 2 32.40 -59.29 -8.32
N ALA A 3 31.45 -58.36 -8.16
CA ALA A 3 30.05 -58.64 -7.79
C ALA A 3 29.22 -57.34 -7.98
N THR A 4 28.53 -57.16 -9.11
CA THR A 4 27.14 -57.56 -9.46
C THR A 4 26.08 -56.51 -9.11
N ALA A 5 25.43 -56.05 -10.17
CA ALA A 5 24.29 -55.14 -10.22
C ALA A 5 23.00 -55.76 -9.65
N SER A 6 22.07 -54.91 -9.22
CA SER A 6 20.67 -55.28 -8.99
C SER A 6 19.76 -54.20 -9.58
N THR A 7 19.10 -54.54 -10.67
CA THR A 7 18.04 -53.80 -11.35
C THR A 7 16.69 -54.28 -10.82
N ALA A 8 15.88 -53.36 -10.32
CA ALA A 8 14.48 -53.63 -9.98
C ALA A 8 13.58 -52.94 -11.01
N SER A 9 12.91 -53.79 -11.79
CA SER A 9 11.86 -53.49 -12.77
C SER A 9 10.52 -53.57 -12.06
N THR A 10 9.60 -52.62 -12.27
CA THR A 10 8.21 -52.76 -11.80
C THR A 10 7.23 -52.15 -12.80
N ALA A 11 6.67 -53.07 -13.59
CA ALA A 11 5.29 -53.21 -14.03
C ALA A 11 4.44 -51.94 -14.26
N THR A 12 4.23 -51.68 -15.55
CA THR A 12 3.09 -50.95 -16.12
C THR A 12 1.83 -51.83 -16.05
N THR A 13 0.71 -51.28 -15.53
CA THR A 13 -0.63 -51.84 -15.68
C THR A 13 -1.51 -50.81 -16.39
N PRO A 14 -2.20 -51.15 -17.50
CA PRO A 14 -3.15 -50.27 -18.15
C PRO A 14 -4.52 -50.40 -17.46
N LEU A 15 -5.12 -49.27 -17.09
CA LEU A 15 -6.46 -49.22 -16.50
C LEU A 15 -7.49 -48.82 -17.56
N ASP A 16 -8.57 -49.58 -17.54
CA ASP A 16 -9.73 -49.60 -18.43
C ASP A 16 -10.34 -48.24 -18.78
N THR A 17 -10.78 -48.20 -20.04
CA THR A 17 -11.72 -47.23 -20.60
C THR A 17 -13.12 -47.83 -20.50
N PRO A 18 -14.10 -47.20 -19.83
CA PRO A 18 -15.49 -47.53 -20.04
C PRO A 18 -16.19 -46.53 -20.97
N ASP A 19 -17.00 -47.14 -21.83
CA ASP A 19 -17.83 -46.59 -22.87
C ASP A 19 -18.83 -45.51 -22.45
N ALA A 20 -19.00 -44.60 -23.40
CA ALA A 20 -20.22 -43.94 -23.84
C ALA A 20 -21.54 -44.32 -23.12
N LEU A 21 -22.13 -43.33 -22.45
CA LEU A 21 -23.58 -43.20 -22.34
C LEU A 21 -24.01 -41.80 -22.77
N SER A 22 -24.88 -41.80 -23.78
CA SER A 22 -25.66 -40.69 -24.31
C SER A 22 -26.38 -39.91 -23.21
N SER A 23 -26.26 -38.58 -23.25
CA SER A 23 -27.12 -37.66 -22.52
C SER A 23 -27.83 -36.75 -23.51
N ASP A 24 -29.16 -36.89 -23.54
CA ASP A 24 -30.11 -36.00 -24.19
C ASP A 24 -29.83 -34.53 -23.85
N ALA A 25 -29.82 -33.70 -24.89
CA ALA A 25 -29.73 -32.26 -24.79
C ALA A 25 -31.11 -31.65 -24.54
N ALA A 26 -31.42 -31.37 -23.28
CA ALA A 26 -32.48 -30.43 -22.90
C ALA A 26 -31.92 -28.99 -22.89
N PRO A 27 -32.69 -27.98 -23.34
CA PRO A 27 -32.19 -26.62 -23.46
C PRO A 27 -31.95 -26.00 -22.08
N ALA A 28 -30.68 -25.72 -21.79
CA ALA A 28 -30.27 -24.99 -20.59
C ALA A 28 -30.86 -23.57 -20.63
N ALA A 29 -31.85 -23.33 -19.78
CA ALA A 29 -32.25 -21.98 -19.39
C ALA A 29 -31.03 -21.30 -18.78
N SER A 30 -30.55 -20.25 -19.45
CA SER A 30 -29.45 -19.41 -18.99
C SER A 30 -29.85 -18.73 -17.68
N ALA A 31 -29.50 -19.34 -16.56
CA ALA A 31 -29.58 -18.73 -15.25
C ALA A 31 -28.53 -17.62 -15.21
N ALA A 32 -28.97 -16.37 -15.41
CA ALA A 32 -28.14 -15.18 -15.27
C ALA A 32 -27.41 -15.22 -13.92
N ALA A 33 -26.07 -15.12 -13.98
CA ALA A 33 -25.23 -15.05 -12.79
C ALA A 33 -25.73 -13.93 -11.86
N PRO A 34 -25.73 -14.13 -10.53
CA PRO A 34 -26.18 -13.12 -9.59
C PRO A 34 -25.32 -11.86 -9.78
N ALA A 35 -25.94 -10.78 -10.22
CA ALA A 35 -25.30 -9.47 -10.33
C ALA A 35 -24.58 -9.17 -9.01
N SER A 36 -23.29 -8.85 -9.06
CA SER A 36 -22.49 -8.60 -7.87
C SER A 36 -23.15 -7.50 -7.04
N ILE A 37 -23.12 -7.61 -5.71
CA ILE A 37 -23.75 -6.65 -4.79
C ILE A 37 -23.32 -5.19 -5.13
N ASP A 38 -22.12 -5.01 -5.66
CA ASP A 38 -21.58 -3.73 -6.11
C ASP A 38 -22.33 -3.13 -7.31
N SER A 39 -22.78 -3.97 -8.26
CA SER A 39 -23.51 -3.53 -9.45
C SER A 39 -24.88 -2.96 -9.10
N ALA A 40 -25.65 -3.64 -8.25
CA ALA A 40 -26.97 -3.19 -7.81
C ALA A 40 -26.89 -1.87 -7.00
N SER A 41 -25.81 -1.67 -6.23
CA SER A 41 -25.57 -0.42 -5.51
C SER A 41 -25.27 0.74 -6.48
N GLN A 42 -24.44 0.51 -7.49
CA GLN A 42 -24.13 1.50 -8.53
C GLN A 42 -25.36 1.89 -9.36
N GLU A 43 -26.21 0.92 -9.71
CA GLU A 43 -27.45 1.18 -10.44
C GLU A 43 -28.43 2.06 -9.65
N ARG A 44 -28.67 1.74 -8.37
CA ARG A 44 -29.50 2.56 -7.48
C ARG A 44 -28.96 3.98 -7.38
N MET A 45 -27.66 4.11 -7.20
CA MET A 45 -26.98 5.41 -7.09
C MET A 45 -27.09 6.26 -8.36
N ASN A 46 -26.92 5.64 -9.54
CA ASN A 46 -27.10 6.31 -10.83
C ASN A 46 -28.55 6.74 -11.04
N ARG A 47 -29.53 5.90 -10.63
CA ARG A 47 -30.95 6.22 -10.72
C ARG A 47 -31.30 7.43 -9.84
N VAL A 48 -30.83 7.50 -8.60
CA VAL A 48 -31.05 8.67 -7.71
C VAL A 48 -30.57 9.97 -8.37
N ARG A 49 -29.38 9.97 -8.99
CA ARG A 49 -28.85 11.17 -9.67
C ARG A 49 -29.66 11.57 -10.89
N GLN A 50 -30.11 10.61 -11.70
CA GLN A 50 -30.97 10.88 -12.85
C GLN A 50 -32.28 11.54 -12.41
N LEU A 51 -32.93 11.00 -11.38
CA LEU A 51 -34.17 11.54 -10.81
C LEU A 51 -34.00 12.99 -10.33
N VAL A 52 -32.91 13.29 -9.62
CA VAL A 52 -32.70 14.64 -9.07
C VAL A 52 -32.23 15.63 -10.12
N ARG A 53 -31.27 15.27 -10.98
CA ARG A 53 -30.64 16.22 -11.91
C ARG A 53 -31.38 16.38 -13.24
N VAL A 54 -31.98 15.30 -13.75
CA VAL A 54 -32.65 15.30 -15.05
C VAL A 54 -34.15 15.50 -14.87
N GLU A 55 -34.76 14.78 -13.92
CA GLU A 55 -36.21 14.85 -13.68
C GLU A 55 -36.60 15.94 -12.66
N GLY A 56 -35.63 16.57 -11.98
CA GLY A 56 -35.87 17.67 -11.05
C GLY A 56 -36.54 17.27 -9.73
N LYS A 57 -36.57 15.98 -9.39
CA LYS A 57 -37.16 15.50 -8.13
C LYS A 57 -36.35 15.93 -6.92
N SER A 58 -37.01 16.05 -5.77
CA SER A 58 -36.31 16.22 -4.50
C SER A 58 -35.47 14.97 -4.17
N ALA A 59 -34.42 15.14 -3.36
CA ALA A 59 -33.57 14.02 -2.96
C ALA A 59 -34.34 12.94 -2.16
N GLU A 60 -35.37 13.33 -1.40
CA GLU A 60 -36.21 12.42 -0.61
C GLU A 60 -37.13 11.59 -1.51
N GLU A 61 -37.80 12.21 -2.48
CA GLU A 61 -38.64 11.50 -3.46
C GLU A 61 -37.80 10.53 -4.30
N ALA A 62 -36.60 10.96 -4.73
CA ALA A 62 -35.69 10.10 -5.47
C ALA A 62 -35.19 8.92 -4.63
N ALA A 63 -34.94 9.13 -3.34
CA ALA A 63 -34.54 8.06 -2.42
C ALA A 63 -35.66 7.04 -2.22
N GLN A 64 -36.90 7.52 -2.04
CA GLN A 64 -38.09 6.69 -1.87
C GLN A 64 -38.37 5.86 -3.13
N GLU A 65 -38.25 6.43 -4.32
CA GLU A 65 -38.45 5.72 -5.59
C GLU A 65 -37.42 4.60 -5.80
N VAL A 66 -36.18 4.83 -5.40
CA VAL A 66 -35.08 3.85 -5.58
C VAL A 66 -35.01 2.83 -4.43
N GLY A 67 -35.73 3.07 -3.32
CA GLY A 67 -35.69 2.21 -2.12
C GLY A 67 -34.38 2.36 -1.34
N VAL A 68 -33.85 3.58 -1.25
CA VAL A 68 -32.62 3.89 -0.51
C VAL A 68 -32.93 4.89 0.60
N ASP A 69 -32.18 4.82 1.71
CA ASP A 69 -32.32 5.79 2.80
C ASP A 69 -32.03 7.23 2.31
N PRO A 70 -32.85 8.24 2.66
CA PRO A 70 -32.66 9.62 2.24
C PRO A 70 -31.28 10.21 2.58
N ILE A 71 -30.68 9.80 3.69
CA ILE A 71 -29.34 10.24 4.10
C ILE A 71 -28.28 9.67 3.14
N ILE A 72 -28.42 8.41 2.73
CA ILE A 72 -27.52 7.78 1.75
C ILE A 72 -27.65 8.47 0.39
N ALA A 73 -28.89 8.75 -0.06
CA ALA A 73 -29.13 9.48 -1.30
C ALA A 73 -28.47 10.87 -1.28
N GLN A 74 -28.59 11.62 -0.18
CA GLN A 74 -27.91 12.91 -0.02
C GLN A 74 -26.39 12.80 -0.06
N LEU A 75 -25.81 11.77 0.56
CA LEU A 75 -24.37 11.51 0.49
C LEU A 75 -23.92 11.22 -0.95
N TRP A 76 -24.68 10.41 -1.69
CA TRP A 76 -24.40 10.12 -3.10
C TRP A 76 -24.48 11.36 -3.99
N LEU A 77 -25.39 12.29 -3.71
CA LEU A 77 -25.53 13.54 -4.46
C LEU A 77 -24.41 14.55 -4.17
N ARG A 78 -23.75 14.46 -3.00
CA ARG A 78 -22.62 15.34 -2.61
C ARG A 78 -21.28 14.93 -3.20
N LEU A 79 -21.15 13.69 -3.68
CA LEU A 79 -19.89 13.22 -4.23
C LEU A 79 -19.61 13.86 -5.61
N PRO A 80 -18.37 14.29 -5.88
CA PRO A 80 -17.95 14.78 -7.19
C PRO A 80 -18.20 13.78 -8.33
N ASP A 81 -18.52 14.28 -9.52
CA ASP A 81 -18.88 13.46 -10.69
C ASP A 81 -17.68 12.68 -11.27
N ASP A 82 -16.46 13.14 -11.03
CA ASP A 82 -15.20 12.52 -11.45
C ASP A 82 -14.82 11.28 -10.62
N LEU A 83 -15.40 11.13 -9.43
CA LEU A 83 -15.23 9.93 -8.60
C LEU A 83 -16.21 8.81 -8.98
N TRP A 84 -17.08 9.04 -9.96
CA TRP A 84 -18.01 8.03 -10.44
C TRP A 84 -17.38 7.20 -11.57
N PRO A 85 -17.48 5.86 -11.52
CA PRO A 85 -17.27 5.04 -12.69
C PRO A 85 -18.45 5.34 -13.63
N ALA A 86 -18.34 6.42 -14.41
CA ALA A 86 -19.21 6.64 -15.54
C ALA A 86 -19.13 5.35 -16.35
N GLY A 87 -20.26 4.64 -16.47
CA GLY A 87 -20.34 3.41 -17.24
C GLY A 87 -19.71 3.72 -18.59
N ARG A 88 -18.49 3.22 -18.79
CA ARG A 88 -17.67 3.57 -19.95
C ARG A 88 -18.52 3.12 -21.14
N PRO A 89 -19.03 4.03 -21.99
CA PRO A 89 -19.72 3.60 -23.19
C PRO A 89 -18.73 2.70 -23.92
N ALA A 90 -19.15 1.47 -24.25
CA ALA A 90 -18.31 0.47 -24.89
C ALA A 90 -17.74 1.08 -26.17
N ALA A 91 -16.51 1.60 -26.08
CA ALA A 91 -15.84 2.19 -27.22
C ALA A 91 -15.50 1.06 -28.18
N PRO A 92 -15.80 1.20 -29.48
CA PRO A 92 -15.40 0.20 -30.46
C PRO A 92 -13.89 0.07 -30.44
N VAL A 93 -13.40 -1.15 -30.25
CA VAL A 93 -11.97 -1.48 -30.17
C VAL A 93 -11.32 -1.14 -31.52
N PRO A 94 -10.43 -0.13 -31.61
CA PRO A 94 -9.70 0.10 -32.85
C PRO A 94 -8.60 -0.96 -32.99
N ALA A 95 -8.59 -1.65 -34.12
CA ALA A 95 -7.51 -2.55 -34.50
C ALA A 95 -6.22 -1.74 -34.71
N PHE A 96 -5.25 -1.89 -33.80
CA PHE A 96 -3.94 -1.25 -33.92
C PHE A 96 -2.97 -2.15 -34.69
N THR A 97 -2.66 -1.77 -35.93
CA THR A 97 -1.47 -2.22 -36.66
C THR A 97 -0.27 -1.40 -36.19
N ARG A 98 0.73 -2.07 -35.60
CA ARG A 98 2.01 -1.43 -35.23
C ARG A 98 2.84 -1.18 -36.48
N SER A 99 3.20 0.09 -36.73
CA SER A 99 4.29 0.43 -37.64
C SER A 99 5.43 1.08 -36.84
N ALA A 100 6.64 0.55 -37.01
CA ALA A 100 7.86 1.04 -36.38
C ALA A 100 8.44 2.21 -37.17
N GLY A 101 8.73 3.33 -36.52
CA GLY A 101 9.37 4.49 -37.15
C GLY A 101 9.76 5.60 -36.18
N SER A 102 11.04 5.63 -35.82
CA SER A 102 11.94 6.79 -35.61
C SER A 102 11.35 8.15 -35.13
N LEU A 103 11.77 8.58 -33.93
CA LEU A 103 11.77 9.97 -33.43
C LEU A 103 13.23 10.48 -33.44
N PRO A 104 13.51 11.78 -33.71
CA PRO A 104 13.26 12.82 -32.71
C PRO A 104 12.90 14.21 -33.26
N SER A 105 12.16 15.02 -32.49
CA SER A 105 12.42 16.47 -32.37
C SER A 105 11.59 17.09 -31.26
N ALA A 106 12.26 17.91 -30.44
CA ALA A 106 11.75 18.49 -29.21
C ALA A 106 10.90 19.74 -29.48
N ALA A 107 9.64 19.70 -29.03
CA ALA A 107 8.89 20.89 -28.67
C ALA A 107 8.63 20.85 -27.16
N PRO A 108 8.68 21.99 -26.44
CA PRO A 108 8.37 22.02 -25.02
C PRO A 108 6.89 21.70 -24.83
N SER A 109 6.60 20.43 -24.55
CA SER A 109 5.27 19.96 -24.20
C SER A 109 4.92 20.50 -22.82
N SER A 110 4.33 21.69 -22.78
CA SER A 110 3.52 22.16 -21.64
C SER A 110 2.22 21.34 -21.51
N GLY A 111 2.34 20.02 -21.69
CA GLY A 111 1.27 19.06 -21.55
C GLY A 111 0.98 18.86 -20.08
N LEU A 112 -0.31 18.90 -19.75
CA LEU A 112 -0.84 18.60 -18.41
C LEU A 112 -0.19 17.32 -17.86
N ARG A 113 0.64 17.48 -16.82
CA ARG A 113 1.20 16.34 -16.08
C ARG A 113 0.19 15.89 -15.04
N ARG A 114 -0.12 14.60 -15.03
CA ARG A 114 -0.93 13.97 -13.99
C ARG A 114 -0.03 13.55 -12.84
N VAL A 115 -0.52 13.59 -11.61
CA VAL A 115 0.23 13.05 -10.46
C VAL A 115 -0.27 11.63 -10.19
N LEU A 116 0.61 10.64 -10.33
CA LEU A 116 0.32 9.24 -10.05
C LEU A 116 0.99 8.81 -8.74
N THR A 117 0.25 8.20 -7.83
CA THR A 117 0.84 7.57 -6.63
C THR A 117 1.34 6.17 -6.96
N CYS A 118 2.64 5.99 -7.07
CA CYS A 118 3.33 4.74 -7.34
C CYS A 118 3.62 3.97 -6.04
N ARG A 119 3.77 2.65 -6.12
CA ARG A 119 4.25 1.80 -5.01
C ARG A 119 5.63 1.27 -5.35
N VAL A 120 6.66 1.98 -4.89
CA VAL A 120 8.05 1.74 -5.26
C VAL A 120 8.70 0.75 -4.29
N PRO A 121 9.44 -0.27 -4.76
CA PRO A 121 10.21 -1.15 -3.88
C PRO A 121 11.18 -0.35 -2.98
N SER A 122 11.30 -0.70 -1.71
CA SER A 122 12.15 0.01 -0.75
C SER A 122 13.61 0.21 -1.22
N PRO A 123 14.33 -0.78 -1.79
CA PRO A 123 15.70 -0.54 -2.27
C PRO A 123 15.76 0.49 -3.41
N VAL A 124 14.72 0.58 -4.24
CA VAL A 124 14.60 1.59 -5.31
C VAL A 124 14.37 2.96 -4.70
N TYR A 125 13.46 3.06 -3.72
CA TYR A 125 13.19 4.30 -2.99
C TYR A 125 14.45 4.83 -2.29
N ASP A 126 15.22 3.96 -1.66
CA ASP A 126 16.47 4.34 -0.99
C ASP A 126 17.51 4.85 -1.99
N ARG A 127 17.66 4.20 -3.15
CA ARG A 127 18.53 4.68 -4.24
C ARG A 127 18.12 6.05 -4.77
N LEU A 128 16.82 6.26 -5.00
CA LEU A 128 16.30 7.56 -5.44
C LEU A 128 16.56 8.65 -4.41
N ARG A 129 16.51 8.32 -3.11
CA ARG A 129 16.74 9.28 -2.02
C ARG A 129 18.21 9.65 -1.84
N THR A 130 19.14 8.74 -2.15
CA THR A 130 20.59 8.96 -2.02
C THR A 130 21.21 9.61 -3.26
N GLY A 131 20.48 9.71 -4.36
CA GLY A 131 20.96 10.34 -5.59
C GLY A 131 21.13 11.86 -5.46
N GLU A 132 21.89 12.45 -6.39
CA GLU A 132 22.13 13.90 -6.45
C GLU A 132 20.89 14.69 -6.92
N ASN A 133 20.01 14.04 -7.68
CA ASN A 133 18.80 14.64 -8.23
C ASN A 133 17.66 14.69 -7.21
N PRO A 134 16.76 15.69 -7.29
CA PRO A 134 15.53 15.71 -6.50
C PRO A 134 14.73 14.42 -6.67
N LEU A 135 14.24 13.86 -5.57
CA LEU A 135 13.57 12.55 -5.53
C LEU A 135 12.48 12.37 -6.61
N LEU A 136 11.67 13.40 -6.83
CA LEU A 136 10.55 13.35 -7.77
C LEU A 136 11.01 13.38 -9.23
N GLU A 137 12.04 14.17 -9.53
CA GLU A 137 12.62 14.27 -10.87
C GLU A 137 13.36 12.98 -11.21
N ALA A 138 14.17 12.46 -10.29
CA ALA A 138 14.82 11.16 -10.43
C ALA A 138 13.82 10.03 -10.69
N ALA A 139 12.69 10.03 -9.97
CA ALA A 139 11.64 9.03 -10.16
C ALA A 139 10.92 9.18 -11.52
N ALA A 140 10.64 10.41 -11.97
CA ALA A 140 10.04 10.65 -13.28
C ALA A 140 10.97 10.20 -14.42
N THR A 141 12.26 10.56 -14.36
CA THR A 141 13.27 10.14 -15.34
C THR A 141 13.44 8.62 -15.35
N ALA A 142 13.49 7.98 -14.17
CA ALA A 142 13.55 6.52 -14.08
C ALA A 142 12.30 5.84 -14.64
N LEU A 143 11.11 6.40 -14.43
CA LEU A 143 9.87 5.89 -15.02
C LEU A 143 9.92 5.94 -16.56
N GLU A 144 10.33 7.08 -17.13
CA GLU A 144 10.46 7.26 -18.58
C GLU A 144 11.50 6.32 -19.18
N THR A 145 12.64 6.15 -18.50
CA THR A 145 13.68 5.19 -18.89
C THR A 145 13.15 3.75 -18.82
N GLY A 146 12.40 3.41 -17.77
CA GLY A 146 11.78 2.10 -17.60
C GLY A 146 10.77 1.76 -18.71
N LEU A 147 10.01 2.76 -19.18
CA LEU A 147 9.07 2.64 -20.30
C LEU A 147 9.79 2.44 -21.64
N ALA A 148 10.97 3.05 -21.82
CA ALA A 148 11.75 2.92 -23.04
C ALA A 148 12.43 1.55 -23.18
N LEU A 149 12.65 0.83 -22.08
CA LEU A 149 13.31 -0.48 -22.10
C LEU A 149 12.36 -1.61 -22.59
N PRO A 150 12.84 -2.58 -23.39
CA PRO A 150 12.00 -3.62 -24.00
C PRO A 150 11.48 -4.63 -22.98
N LEU A 151 10.16 -4.82 -22.83
CA LEU A 151 9.58 -5.67 -21.77
C LEU A 151 10.30 -7.04 -21.63
N PRO A 152 10.74 -7.41 -20.40
CA PRO A 152 11.37 -8.69 -20.17
C PRO A 152 10.35 -9.82 -20.28
N GLU A 153 10.83 -11.04 -20.53
CA GLU A 153 9.99 -12.23 -20.48
C GLU A 153 9.42 -12.45 -19.07
N ALA A 154 8.18 -12.94 -19.00
CA ALA A 154 7.58 -13.28 -17.73
C ALA A 154 8.33 -14.46 -17.12
N ALA A 155 8.88 -14.27 -15.92
CA ALA A 155 9.61 -15.31 -15.22
C ALA A 155 9.11 -15.40 -13.78
N PRO A 156 8.89 -16.61 -13.24
CA PRO A 156 8.56 -16.78 -11.83
C PRO A 156 9.75 -16.28 -10.99
N GLY A 157 9.50 -15.39 -10.05
CA GLY A 157 10.59 -14.67 -9.39
C GLY A 157 10.06 -13.65 -8.40
N GLY A 158 10.05 -14.05 -7.13
CA GLY A 158 9.38 -13.37 -6.02
C GLY A 158 9.56 -11.86 -5.98
N TRP A 159 8.52 -11.16 -6.41
CA TRP A 159 8.37 -9.71 -6.31
C TRP A 159 8.04 -9.25 -4.87
N ARG A 160 8.86 -9.66 -3.90
CA ARG A 160 8.62 -9.50 -2.46
C ARG A 160 9.54 -8.44 -1.83
N PHE A 161 9.32 -7.18 -2.21
CA PHE A 161 9.93 -6.05 -1.52
C PHE A 161 8.88 -5.30 -0.71
N ALA A 162 9.26 -4.79 0.46
CA ALA A 162 8.46 -3.78 1.13
C ALA A 162 8.28 -2.56 0.20
N ARG A 163 7.05 -2.10 0.00
CA ARG A 163 6.71 -1.02 -0.94
C ARG A 163 6.50 0.29 -0.21
N ARG A 164 6.97 1.40 -0.78
CA ARG A 164 6.76 2.76 -0.28
C ARG A 164 5.93 3.56 -1.29
N PRO A 165 4.91 4.31 -0.83
CA PRO A 165 4.17 5.19 -1.72
C PRO A 165 5.04 6.37 -2.17
N LEU A 166 5.00 6.71 -3.46
CA LEU A 166 5.68 7.86 -4.03
C LEU A 166 4.79 8.52 -5.07
N ALA A 167 4.52 9.82 -4.96
CA ALA A 167 3.74 10.55 -5.95
C ALA A 167 4.66 11.09 -7.05
N VAL A 168 4.47 10.66 -8.30
CA VAL A 168 5.33 11.00 -9.44
C VAL A 168 4.52 11.75 -10.50
N PRO A 169 5.00 12.89 -11.01
CA PRO A 169 4.36 13.58 -12.13
C PRO A 169 4.63 12.81 -13.43
N VAL A 170 3.57 12.45 -14.15
CA VAL A 170 3.60 11.65 -15.38
C VAL A 170 2.94 12.39 -16.53
N SER A 171 3.51 12.26 -17.73
CA SER A 171 2.87 12.76 -18.95
C SER A 171 1.63 11.92 -19.28
N ALA A 172 0.71 12.47 -20.08
CA ALA A 172 -0.49 11.76 -20.51
C ALA A 172 -0.16 10.44 -21.25
N ALA A 173 0.83 10.49 -22.16
CA ALA A 173 1.29 9.32 -22.91
C ALA A 173 1.91 8.25 -21.99
N ALA A 174 2.74 8.66 -21.02
CA ALA A 174 3.30 7.72 -20.04
C ALA A 174 2.20 7.08 -19.19
N PHE A 175 1.19 7.85 -18.79
CA PHE A 175 0.06 7.34 -18.02
C PHE A 175 -0.74 6.27 -18.80
N GLU A 176 -1.00 6.49 -20.10
CA GLU A 176 -1.67 5.50 -20.94
C GLU A 176 -0.86 4.21 -21.09
N ALA A 177 0.46 4.32 -21.31
CA ALA A 177 1.36 3.17 -21.38
C ALA A 177 1.38 2.38 -20.05
N ILE A 178 1.41 3.07 -18.90
CA ILE A 178 1.33 2.45 -17.58
C ILE A 178 -0.02 1.75 -17.40
N ALA A 179 -1.13 2.37 -17.82
CA ALA A 179 -2.45 1.77 -17.71
C ALA A 179 -2.57 0.48 -18.55
N GLN A 180 -2.01 0.47 -19.77
CA GLN A 180 -1.96 -0.71 -20.62
C GLN A 180 -1.13 -1.83 -19.99
N LEU A 181 0.07 -1.51 -19.49
CA LEU A 181 0.93 -2.46 -18.78
C LEU A 181 0.23 -3.01 -17.52
N ALA A 182 -0.46 -2.13 -16.78
CA ALA A 182 -1.17 -2.52 -15.58
C ALA A 182 -2.30 -3.51 -15.87
N ALA A 183 -3.07 -3.26 -16.92
CA ALA A 183 -4.12 -4.16 -17.37
C ALA A 183 -3.55 -5.52 -17.83
N ALA A 184 -2.41 -5.51 -18.52
CA ALA A 184 -1.79 -6.73 -19.05
C ALA A 184 -1.11 -7.59 -17.97
N SER A 185 -0.52 -6.98 -16.94
CA SER A 185 0.44 -7.70 -16.08
C SER A 185 0.36 -7.35 -14.60
N PHE A 186 -0.49 -6.41 -14.18
CA PHE A 186 -0.59 -5.97 -12.77
C PHE A 186 -2.03 -6.00 -12.23
N ASN A 187 -2.91 -6.83 -12.77
CA ASN A 187 -4.34 -6.90 -12.38
C ASN A 187 -5.02 -5.50 -12.40
N GLY A 188 -4.61 -4.63 -13.33
CA GLY A 188 -5.10 -3.26 -13.45
C GLY A 188 -4.50 -2.25 -12.45
N ASP A 189 -3.57 -2.65 -11.58
CA ASP A 189 -2.96 -1.74 -10.60
C ASP A 189 -1.84 -0.89 -11.23
N ALA A 190 -2.22 0.29 -11.72
CA ALA A 190 -1.30 1.28 -12.28
C ALA A 190 -0.20 1.73 -11.30
N ARG A 191 -0.43 1.63 -9.99
CA ARG A 191 0.53 2.09 -8.96
C ARG A 191 1.70 1.12 -8.86
N GLU A 192 1.41 -0.18 -8.98
CA GLU A 192 2.41 -1.25 -8.97
C GLU A 192 3.18 -1.28 -10.29
N ALA A 193 2.49 -1.17 -11.42
CA ALA A 193 3.12 -1.09 -12.74
C ALA A 193 4.10 0.08 -12.83
N ALA A 194 3.72 1.27 -12.34
CA ALA A 194 4.61 2.43 -12.30
C ALA A 194 5.79 2.21 -11.35
N GLY A 195 5.58 1.61 -10.18
CA GLY A 195 6.66 1.26 -9.26
C GLY A 195 7.67 0.26 -9.86
N TRP A 196 7.18 -0.70 -10.64
CA TRP A 196 7.99 -1.66 -11.40
C TRP A 196 8.84 -0.96 -12.46
N LEU A 197 8.23 -0.08 -13.25
CA LEU A 197 8.90 0.69 -14.29
C LEU A 197 10.00 1.59 -13.72
N ILE A 198 9.76 2.26 -12.59
CA ILE A 198 10.77 3.08 -11.90
C ILE A 198 11.97 2.22 -11.48
N ALA A 199 11.72 1.06 -10.87
CA ALA A 199 12.78 0.15 -10.46
C ALA A 199 13.66 -0.28 -11.65
N ARG A 200 13.00 -0.58 -12.76
CA ARG A 200 13.63 -0.98 -14.00
C ARG A 200 14.48 0.13 -14.62
N GLY A 201 13.99 1.37 -14.62
CA GLY A 201 14.75 2.53 -15.08
C GLY A 201 16.01 2.81 -14.25
N LEU A 202 16.06 2.36 -13.00
CA LEU A 202 17.26 2.38 -12.16
C LEU A 202 18.16 1.14 -12.34
N GLY A 203 17.93 0.36 -13.40
CA GLY A 203 18.72 -0.82 -13.73
C GLY A 203 18.45 -2.04 -12.85
N MET A 204 17.35 -2.07 -12.09
CA MET A 204 16.97 -3.30 -11.41
C MET A 204 16.33 -4.27 -12.41
N ALA A 205 16.98 -5.41 -12.62
CA ALA A 205 16.44 -6.51 -13.41
C ALA A 205 15.33 -7.20 -12.60
N LEU A 206 14.10 -6.78 -12.86
CA LEU A 206 12.90 -7.34 -12.25
C LEU A 206 12.10 -8.09 -13.32
N PRO A 207 11.76 -9.38 -13.10
CA PRO A 207 10.88 -10.08 -14.03
C PRO A 207 9.49 -9.44 -14.03
N LEU A 208 8.74 -9.68 -15.11
CA LEU A 208 7.34 -9.32 -15.14
C LEU A 208 6.59 -10.22 -14.15
N PRO A 209 5.84 -9.66 -13.18
CA PRO A 209 5.11 -10.50 -12.22
C PRO A 209 4.03 -11.31 -12.94
N THR A 210 3.85 -12.56 -12.50
CA THR A 210 2.75 -13.39 -12.98
C THR A 210 1.45 -13.04 -12.24
N ALA A 211 0.31 -13.37 -12.83
CA ALA A 211 -1.00 -13.14 -12.22
C ALA A 211 -1.11 -13.79 -10.82
N ASP A 212 -0.52 -14.97 -10.65
CA ASP A 212 -0.51 -15.73 -9.39
C ASP A 212 0.28 -15.03 -8.28
N GLU A 213 1.44 -14.43 -8.62
CA GLU A 213 2.25 -13.69 -7.66
C GLU A 213 1.54 -12.45 -7.13
N LEU A 214 0.77 -11.78 -8.00
CA LEU A 214 -0.01 -10.59 -7.62
C LEU A 214 -1.21 -10.95 -6.77
N ALA A 215 -1.85 -12.10 -7.01
CA ALA A 215 -2.97 -12.59 -6.20
C ALA A 215 -2.53 -12.84 -4.74
N GLY A 216 -1.34 -13.38 -4.51
CA GLY A 216 -0.82 -13.66 -3.17
C GLY A 216 -0.59 -12.40 -2.30
N VAL A 217 -0.18 -11.27 -2.91
CA VAL A 217 0.11 -10.04 -2.16
C VAL A 217 -1.14 -9.41 -1.56
N TYR A 218 -2.28 -9.51 -2.25
CA TYR A 218 -3.55 -9.00 -1.72
C TYR A 218 -4.05 -9.83 -0.53
N GLN A 219 -3.79 -11.15 -0.52
CA GLN A 219 -4.18 -12.02 0.58
C GLN A 219 -3.39 -11.75 1.86
N ASP A 220 -2.08 -11.50 1.77
CA ASP A 220 -1.27 -11.17 2.95
C ASP A 220 -1.74 -9.88 3.65
N ARG A 221 -2.21 -8.89 2.88
CA ARG A 221 -2.78 -7.65 3.45
C ARG A 221 -4.15 -7.88 4.06
N ALA A 222 -5.01 -8.68 3.42
CA ALA A 222 -6.32 -9.02 3.98
C ALA A 222 -6.18 -9.83 5.28
N ALA A 223 -5.22 -10.76 5.33
CA ALA A 223 -4.96 -11.59 6.51
C ALA A 223 -4.34 -10.81 7.68
N SER A 224 -3.53 -9.77 7.40
CA SER A 224 -2.95 -8.91 8.43
C SER A 224 -3.89 -7.78 8.90
N VAL A 225 -4.94 -7.47 8.14
CA VAL A 225 -6.14 -6.79 8.65
C VAL A 225 -7.05 -7.83 9.28
N GLN A 226 -6.60 -8.52 10.33
CA GLN A 226 -7.56 -9.18 11.21
C GLN A 226 -8.53 -8.10 11.68
N PRO A 227 -9.85 -8.31 11.57
CA PRO A 227 -10.81 -7.41 12.19
C PRO A 227 -10.46 -7.40 13.67
N ARG A 228 -9.84 -6.30 14.13
CA ARG A 228 -9.74 -6.01 15.55
C ARG A 228 -11.15 -6.21 16.06
N GLN A 229 -11.37 -7.26 16.88
CA GLN A 229 -12.63 -7.51 17.53
C GLN A 229 -13.08 -6.17 18.09
N VAL A 230 -14.12 -5.63 17.47
CA VAL A 230 -14.68 -4.36 17.87
C VAL A 230 -15.25 -4.68 19.24
N ALA A 231 -14.53 -4.27 20.29
CA ALA A 231 -15.04 -4.36 21.65
C ALA A 231 -16.46 -3.79 21.65
N PRO A 232 -17.42 -4.45 22.33
CA PRO A 232 -18.83 -4.09 22.28
C PRO A 232 -18.97 -2.58 22.48
N ALA A 233 -19.69 -1.96 21.54
CA ALA A 233 -19.79 -0.52 21.39
C ALA A 233 -20.12 0.14 22.73
N ALA A 234 -19.11 0.72 23.38
CA ALA A 234 -19.33 1.73 24.39
C ALA A 234 -20.17 2.84 23.72
N PRO A 235 -21.17 3.41 24.42
CA PRO A 235 -22.04 4.44 23.86
C PRO A 235 -21.17 5.52 23.21
N GLN A 236 -21.45 5.81 21.94
CA GLN A 236 -20.69 6.78 21.16
C GLN A 236 -20.86 8.15 21.80
N ALA A 237 -19.96 8.47 22.74
CA ALA A 237 -19.81 9.81 23.27
C ALA A 237 -19.56 10.70 22.05
N ARG A 238 -20.46 11.66 21.82
CA ARG A 238 -20.31 12.69 20.78
C ARG A 238 -18.92 13.28 20.93
N PHE A 239 -18.01 12.87 20.05
CA PHE A 239 -16.66 13.41 19.97
C PHE A 239 -16.80 14.81 19.38
N VAL A 240 -17.14 15.76 20.24
CA VAL A 240 -16.86 17.17 19.97
C VAL A 240 -15.35 17.20 19.83
N LEU A 241 -14.83 17.27 18.59
CA LEU A 241 -13.41 17.53 18.38
C LEU A 241 -13.12 18.83 19.12
N PRO A 242 -12.38 18.82 20.23
CA PRO A 242 -12.05 20.06 20.90
C PRO A 242 -11.32 20.93 19.87
N PRO A 243 -11.61 22.24 19.82
CA PRO A 243 -10.95 23.15 18.88
C PRO A 243 -9.45 22.89 18.98
N ARG A 244 -8.81 22.57 17.84
CA ARG A 244 -7.39 22.26 17.75
C ARG A 244 -6.65 23.38 18.47
N ARG A 245 -6.24 23.13 19.71
CA ARG A 245 -5.47 24.11 20.48
C ARG A 245 -4.25 24.39 19.62
N ARG A 246 -4.11 25.66 19.25
CA ARG A 246 -2.90 26.17 18.58
C ARG A 246 -1.74 25.59 19.37
N PRO A 247 -0.79 24.85 18.75
CA PRO A 247 0.31 24.26 19.49
C PRO A 247 0.98 25.39 20.26
N GLU A 248 0.81 25.38 21.58
CA GLU A 248 1.41 26.38 22.44
C GLU A 248 2.90 26.34 22.19
N THR A 249 3.51 27.52 22.10
CA THR A 249 4.94 27.67 21.87
C THR A 249 5.68 26.79 22.86
N ARG A 250 6.18 25.66 22.37
CA ARG A 250 6.78 24.62 23.22
C ARG A 250 7.89 25.28 24.02
N ALA A 251 7.85 25.17 25.34
CA ALA A 251 8.89 25.72 26.19
C ALA A 251 10.26 25.28 25.64
N PRO A 252 11.24 26.20 25.55
CA PRO A 252 12.55 25.86 25.03
C PRO A 252 13.12 24.68 25.82
N LEU A 253 13.64 23.69 25.10
CA LEU A 253 14.28 22.54 25.73
C LEU A 253 15.49 23.04 26.54
N PRO A 254 15.73 22.49 27.74
CA PRO A 254 16.91 22.83 28.50
C PRO A 254 18.18 22.47 27.68
N PRO A 255 19.29 23.23 27.85
CA PRO A 255 20.52 22.97 27.11
C PRO A 255 21.06 21.57 27.40
N ASP A 256 21.75 20.97 26.43
CA ASP A 256 22.24 19.58 26.51
C ASP A 256 23.15 19.30 27.72
N ASP A 257 23.85 20.34 28.19
CA ASP A 257 24.81 20.31 29.30
C ASP A 257 24.12 20.30 30.68
N SER A 258 22.82 20.60 30.75
CA SER A 258 22.09 20.59 32.03
C SER A 258 21.84 19.18 32.56
N ALA A 259 21.95 18.17 31.70
CA ALA A 259 21.70 16.79 32.06
C ALA A 259 23.01 16.02 32.21
N PRO A 260 23.16 15.19 33.27
CA PRO A 260 24.35 14.36 33.42
C PRO A 260 24.54 13.44 32.21
N ASN A 261 25.79 13.12 31.91
CA ASN A 261 26.12 12.22 30.82
C ASN A 261 25.79 10.75 31.21
N GLY A 262 25.86 9.85 30.22
CA GLY A 262 25.51 8.44 30.43
C GLY A 262 26.38 7.75 31.47
N ASP A 263 27.68 8.08 31.48
CA ASP A 263 28.66 7.50 32.39
C ASP A 263 28.44 7.94 33.84
N GLU A 264 28.12 9.23 34.08
CA GLU A 264 27.74 9.75 35.40
C GLU A 264 26.47 9.09 35.93
N LEU A 265 25.46 8.87 35.07
CA LEU A 265 24.23 8.18 35.45
C LEU A 265 24.51 6.73 35.87
N ARG A 266 25.37 6.03 35.13
CA ARG A 266 25.80 4.67 35.46
C ARG A 266 26.55 4.66 36.79
N GLN A 267 27.50 5.57 36.99
CA GLN A 267 28.27 5.65 38.23
C GLN A 267 27.36 5.87 39.45
N ARG A 268 26.44 6.85 39.38
CA ARG A 268 25.47 7.10 40.47
C ARG A 268 24.59 5.89 40.74
N ARG A 269 24.18 5.16 39.70
CA ARG A 269 23.40 3.92 39.84
C ARG A 269 24.19 2.84 40.59
N ASP A 270 25.46 2.67 40.25
CA ASP A 270 26.36 1.69 40.87
C ASP A 270 26.68 2.07 42.33
N GLU A 271 26.87 3.36 42.64
CA GLU A 271 27.05 3.89 44.00
C GLU A 271 25.84 3.63 44.90
N ILE A 272 24.62 3.77 44.38
CA ILE A 272 23.38 3.43 45.10
C ILE A 272 23.22 1.89 45.18
N GLY A 273 23.92 1.11 44.37
CA GLY A 273 23.84 -0.36 44.38
C GLY A 273 22.50 -0.89 43.87
N ILE A 274 21.89 -0.22 42.88
CA ILE A 274 20.65 -0.70 42.23
C ILE A 274 20.94 -1.26 40.83
N SER A 275 20.16 -2.26 40.43
CA SER A 275 20.31 -2.81 39.09
C SER A 275 19.71 -1.87 38.04
N GLN A 276 20.19 -2.00 36.80
CA GLN A 276 19.62 -1.28 35.66
C GLN A 276 18.13 -1.62 35.42
N ARG A 277 17.71 -2.84 35.78
CA ARG A 277 16.30 -3.26 35.69
C ARG A 277 15.44 -2.47 36.66
N ASP A 278 15.93 -2.25 37.89
CA ASP A 278 15.18 -1.55 38.93
C ASP A 278 15.10 -0.04 38.62
N LEU A 279 16.18 0.55 38.12
CA LEU A 279 16.17 1.93 37.63
C LEU A 279 15.16 2.11 36.47
N ALA A 280 15.11 1.17 35.53
CA ALA A 280 14.16 1.19 34.43
C ALA A 280 12.71 1.11 34.94
N ALA A 281 12.43 0.21 35.90
CA ALA A 281 11.12 0.08 36.52
C ALA A 281 10.72 1.37 37.27
N ALA A 282 11.61 1.93 38.09
CA ALA A 282 11.34 3.15 38.86
C ALA A 282 11.13 4.39 37.97
N SER A 283 11.85 4.48 36.85
CA SER A 283 11.73 5.59 35.89
C SER A 283 10.61 5.39 34.86
N GLY A 284 9.94 4.23 34.82
CA GLY A 284 8.94 3.92 33.79
C GLY A 284 9.53 3.89 32.37
N LEU A 285 10.80 3.49 32.24
CA LEU A 285 11.50 3.35 30.97
C LEU A 285 11.81 1.88 30.68
N SER A 286 12.11 1.53 29.42
CA SER A 286 12.57 0.18 29.10
C SER A 286 14.04 0.00 29.51
N ARG A 287 14.39 -1.21 29.98
CA ARG A 287 15.78 -1.54 30.37
C ARG A 287 16.78 -1.28 29.23
N GLY A 288 16.39 -1.60 27.98
CA GLY A 288 17.22 -1.35 26.81
C GLY A 288 17.50 0.14 26.58
N LEU A 289 16.50 1.00 26.79
CA LEU A 289 16.67 2.46 26.66
C LEU A 289 17.62 3.01 27.72
N VAL A 290 17.50 2.56 28.98
CA VAL A 290 18.45 2.93 30.04
C VAL A 290 19.87 2.51 29.66
N ALA A 291 20.03 1.31 29.11
CA ALA A 291 21.32 0.79 28.69
C ALA A 291 21.93 1.52 27.47
N GLU A 292 21.10 2.04 26.57
CA GLU A 292 21.58 2.87 25.45
C GLU A 292 21.99 4.27 25.92
N ILE A 293 21.29 4.83 26.91
CA ILE A 293 21.62 6.13 27.51
C ILE A 293 22.92 6.05 28.31
N GLU A 294 23.07 5.04 29.18
CA GLU A 294 24.31 4.85 29.96
C GLU A 294 25.54 4.65 29.06
N ARG A 295 25.38 4.02 27.88
CA ARG A 295 26.46 3.86 26.90
C ARG A 295 26.67 5.08 26.00
N GLY A 296 25.91 6.16 26.19
CA GLY A 296 25.99 7.37 25.37
C GLY A 296 25.46 7.23 23.93
N ARG A 297 24.81 6.11 23.57
CA ARG A 297 24.22 5.91 22.23
C ARG A 297 22.97 6.76 22.00
N ARG A 298 22.25 7.14 23.07
CA ARG A 298 21.12 8.08 23.01
C ARG A 298 21.35 9.25 23.96
N ARG A 299 21.24 10.48 23.44
CA ARG A 299 21.51 11.73 24.17
C ARG A 299 20.26 12.57 24.46
N HIS A 300 19.10 11.95 24.62
CA HIS A 300 17.85 12.69 24.82
C HIS A 300 17.80 13.36 26.20
N VAL A 301 17.92 14.70 26.25
CA VAL A 301 18.09 15.51 27.49
C VAL A 301 17.02 15.21 28.54
N LEU A 302 15.74 15.27 28.14
CA LEU A 302 14.63 15.04 29.07
C LEU A 302 14.66 13.65 29.70
N THR A 303 15.13 12.65 28.97
CA THR A 303 15.21 11.27 29.48
C THR A 303 16.37 11.12 30.45
N ARG A 304 17.50 11.80 30.19
CA ARG A 304 18.64 11.85 31.11
C ARG A 304 18.29 12.57 32.41
N LEU A 305 17.58 13.70 32.32
CA LEU A 305 17.07 14.43 33.51
C LEU A 305 16.14 13.55 34.34
N ARG A 306 15.19 12.85 33.70
CA ARG A 306 14.28 11.92 34.40
C ARG A 306 15.04 10.81 35.14
N LEU A 307 16.06 10.22 34.52
CA LEU A 307 16.91 9.21 35.16
C LEU A 307 17.68 9.79 36.35
N ALA A 308 18.27 10.97 36.19
CA ALA A 308 18.99 11.67 37.25
C ALA A 308 18.10 11.95 38.46
N GLU A 309 16.88 12.45 38.22
CA GLU A 309 15.89 12.73 39.26
C GLU A 309 15.43 11.44 39.97
N THR A 310 15.18 10.37 39.19
CA THR A 310 14.81 9.06 39.74
C THR A 310 15.90 8.52 40.66
N LEU A 311 17.17 8.58 40.23
CA LEU A 311 18.32 8.18 41.04
C LEU A 311 18.44 9.02 42.32
N ALA A 312 18.27 10.34 42.22
CA ALA A 312 18.28 11.21 43.39
C ALA A 312 17.15 10.89 44.38
N SER A 313 15.97 10.52 43.88
CA SER A 313 14.86 10.08 44.72
C SER A 313 15.14 8.74 45.41
N LEU A 314 15.72 7.77 44.69
CA LEU A 314 16.08 6.46 45.25
C LEU A 314 17.20 6.56 46.29
N ALA A 315 18.18 7.45 46.08
CA ALA A 315 19.24 7.73 47.04
C ALA A 315 18.68 8.31 48.35
N ARG A 316 17.67 9.18 48.30
CA ARG A 316 17.02 9.75 49.49
C ARG A 316 16.16 8.74 50.27
N SER A 317 15.74 7.65 49.63
CA SER A 317 14.90 6.62 50.26
C SER A 317 15.69 5.51 50.97
N LYS A 318 17.02 5.54 50.90
CA LYS A 318 17.92 4.63 51.62
C LYS A 318 18.45 5.30 52.88
#